data_AF-A0A7C5CGJ4-F1
#
_entry.id   AF-A0A7C5CGJ4-F1
#
_cell.length_a   1.000
_cell.length_b   1.000
_cell.length_c   1.000
_cell.angle_alpha   90.00
_cell.angle_beta   90.00
_cell.angle_gamma   90.00
#
_symmetry.space_group_name_H-M   'P 1'
#
loop_
_entity.id
_entity.type
_entity.pdbx_description
1 polymer ?
#
loop_
_entity_poly.entity_id
_entity_poly.type
_entity_poly.pdbx_seq_one_letter_code
_entity_poly.pdbx_strand_id
1 'polypeptide(L)'
;MSSKADFLKEFQQSLSTKFYGAQNWWTKYLFHFTDISNALSILEHQALLSRNEATRLGLMKNDNANDDVIAKTSQEHQNYARLYFAPSTPTQYNNEGFKPQSTIQHNAHCPMPIMFIFHFSRVFMIENIKFTDGNLATNPTIYENISDLKKLNFDLIYHRSWFPPEDKAMIINARHSEILVKDKLPLENFLKLIAVRSEAEKETFLYQMPSHLRAIYQDKIYIQPRPMIFVNNWLYVYKVSIIDNILHIEWHGCQDYAKCQDRYSLKIFVKNSSTGVIKSLNKNSWYPQNNLMKIRLSEGFWDDFVELSIFIDGNLGYKNVIANNLKV
;
A
#
# COMPACT_ATOMS: atom_id res chain seq x y z
N MET A 1 -38.48 2.84 12.97
CA MET A 1 -37.02 3.01 13.15
C MET A 1 -36.39 2.98 11.77
N SER A 2 -35.49 3.92 11.45
CA SER A 2 -34.71 3.89 10.20
C SER A 2 -33.86 2.61 10.18
N SER A 3 -33.82 1.87 9.07
CA SER A 3 -33.03 0.64 8.98
C SER A 3 -31.54 0.95 9.06
N LYS A 4 -30.69 -0.03 9.41
CA LYS A 4 -29.23 0.13 9.38
C LYS A 4 -28.73 0.62 8.02
N ALA A 5 -29.36 0.14 6.94
CA ALA A 5 -29.04 0.54 5.57
C ALA A 5 -29.44 2.00 5.28
N ASP A 6 -30.63 2.43 5.73
CA ASP A 6 -31.10 3.81 5.56
C ASP A 6 -30.22 4.79 6.34
N PHE A 7 -29.89 4.46 7.59
CA PHE A 7 -28.95 5.25 8.40
C PHE A 7 -27.60 5.42 7.69
N LEU A 8 -27.01 4.32 7.19
CA LEU A 8 -25.73 4.35 6.51
C LEU A 8 -25.77 5.21 5.24
N LYS A 9 -26.86 5.11 4.47
CA LYS A 9 -27.07 5.91 3.26
C LYS A 9 -27.14 7.39 3.58
N GLU A 10 -27.95 7.79 4.56
CA GLU A 10 -28.08 9.18 5.03
C GLU A 10 -26.74 9.71 5.58
N PHE A 11 -26.07 8.90 6.39
CA PHE A 11 -24.79 9.25 7.00
C PHE A 11 -23.70 9.49 5.94
N GLN A 12 -23.55 8.58 4.97
CA GLN A 12 -22.58 8.74 3.90
C GLN A 12 -22.91 9.92 2.99
N GLN A 13 -24.19 10.19 2.74
CA GLN A 13 -24.61 11.37 1.98
C GLN A 13 -24.20 12.65 2.71
N SER A 14 -24.48 12.74 4.02
CA SER A 14 -24.07 13.87 4.85
C SER A 14 -22.54 14.07 4.85
N LEU A 15 -21.76 13.00 5.05
CA LEU A 15 -20.30 13.05 4.95
C LEU A 15 -19.83 13.52 3.57
N SER A 16 -20.39 12.96 2.50
CA SER A 16 -20.06 13.35 1.12
C SER A 16 -20.35 14.82 0.86
N THR A 17 -21.41 15.40 1.44
CA THR A 17 -21.69 16.84 1.25
C THR A 17 -20.73 17.75 1.99
N LYS A 18 -20.08 17.25 3.05
CA LYS A 18 -19.15 18.03 3.88
C LYS A 18 -17.74 18.13 3.29
N PHE A 19 -17.28 17.07 2.64
CA PHE A 19 -15.91 16.97 2.12
C PHE A 19 -15.87 17.08 0.59
N TYR A 20 -14.76 17.60 0.06
CA TYR A 20 -14.51 17.78 -1.37
C TYR A 20 -13.28 16.97 -1.84
N GLY A 21 -13.06 16.90 -3.15
CA GLY A 21 -11.87 16.28 -3.75
C GLY A 21 -11.63 14.83 -3.29
N ALA A 22 -10.39 14.53 -2.88
CA ALA A 22 -10.01 13.20 -2.40
C ALA A 22 -10.73 12.82 -1.09
N GLN A 23 -10.95 13.77 -0.17
CA GLN A 23 -11.65 13.50 1.10
C GLN A 23 -13.11 13.12 0.87
N ASN A 24 -13.79 13.76 -0.11
CA ASN A 24 -15.13 13.31 -0.53
C ASN A 24 -15.12 11.84 -0.92
N TRP A 25 -14.12 11.43 -1.70
CA TRP A 25 -14.01 10.06 -2.17
C TRP A 25 -13.72 9.09 -1.01
N TRP A 26 -12.93 9.48 -0.01
CA TRP A 26 -12.70 8.66 1.20
C TRP A 26 -13.99 8.34 1.96
N THR A 27 -14.97 9.24 1.98
CA THR A 27 -16.26 9.00 2.68
C THR A 27 -17.03 7.78 2.16
N LYS A 28 -16.66 7.28 0.98
CA LYS A 28 -17.32 6.14 0.31
C LYS A 28 -16.59 4.81 0.54
N TYR A 29 -15.38 4.85 1.09
CA TYR A 29 -14.49 3.70 1.14
C TYR A 29 -13.76 3.57 2.49
N LEU A 30 -13.20 2.39 2.69
CA LEU A 30 -12.32 2.05 3.82
C LEU A 30 -11.03 1.47 3.27
N PHE A 31 -9.94 1.65 4.01
CA PHE A 31 -8.58 1.49 3.49
C PHE A 31 -7.78 0.49 4.31
N HIS A 32 -7.05 -0.39 3.63
CA HIS A 32 -6.06 -1.27 4.26
C HIS A 32 -4.74 -1.19 3.50
N PHE A 33 -3.70 -0.75 4.20
CA PHE A 33 -2.34 -0.59 3.68
C PHE A 33 -1.49 -1.79 4.08
N THR A 34 -0.79 -2.39 3.12
CA THR A 34 0.10 -3.53 3.38
C THR A 34 1.23 -3.61 2.35
N ASP A 35 2.21 -4.48 2.58
CA ASP A 35 3.28 -4.77 1.62
C ASP A 35 2.81 -5.76 0.53
N ILE A 36 3.40 -5.68 -0.66
CA ILE A 36 3.10 -6.56 -1.80
C ILE A 36 3.12 -8.05 -1.45
N SER A 37 4.05 -8.48 -0.58
CA SER A 37 4.16 -9.89 -0.18
C SER A 37 2.94 -10.38 0.62
N ASN A 38 2.42 -9.54 1.52
CA ASN A 38 1.19 -9.82 2.26
C ASN A 38 -0.05 -9.67 1.38
N ALA A 39 -0.04 -8.73 0.44
CA ALA A 39 -1.15 -8.53 -0.49
C ALA A 39 -1.41 -9.79 -1.33
N LEU A 40 -0.35 -10.48 -1.79
CA LEU A 40 -0.48 -11.77 -2.47
C LEU A 40 -1.16 -12.81 -1.57
N SER A 41 -0.74 -12.94 -0.30
CA SER A 41 -1.39 -13.85 0.67
C SER A 41 -2.88 -13.51 0.87
N ILE A 42 -3.24 -12.23 0.96
CA ILE A 42 -4.63 -11.76 1.10
C ILE A 42 -5.47 -12.19 -0.11
N LEU A 43 -4.92 -12.07 -1.33
CA LEU A 43 -5.61 -12.50 -2.56
C LEU A 43 -5.75 -14.02 -2.64
N GLU A 44 -4.71 -14.77 -2.31
CA GLU A 44 -4.71 -16.24 -2.28
C GLU A 44 -5.77 -16.79 -1.30
N HIS A 45 -5.88 -16.18 -0.12
CA HIS A 45 -6.88 -16.56 0.89
C HIS A 45 -8.25 -15.92 0.69
N GLN A 46 -8.38 -15.03 -0.30
CA GLN A 46 -9.61 -14.28 -0.60
C GLN A 46 -10.20 -13.53 0.62
N ALA A 47 -9.35 -13.17 1.59
CA ALA A 47 -9.76 -12.47 2.80
C ALA A 47 -8.61 -11.68 3.41
N LEU A 48 -8.93 -10.52 3.98
CA LEU A 48 -8.07 -9.83 4.93
C LEU A 48 -8.26 -10.50 6.31
N LEU A 49 -7.22 -11.19 6.78
CA LEU A 49 -7.25 -11.86 8.08
C LEU A 49 -6.86 -10.90 9.21
N SER A 50 -7.35 -11.20 10.41
CA SER A 50 -6.79 -10.63 11.63
C SER A 50 -5.33 -11.04 11.79
N ARG A 51 -4.59 -10.30 12.61
CA ARG A 51 -3.18 -10.59 12.86
C ARG A 51 -2.98 -11.98 13.45
N ASN A 52 -3.79 -12.36 14.45
CA ASN A 52 -3.68 -13.67 15.07
C ASN A 52 -3.96 -14.80 14.06
N GLU A 53 -4.99 -14.66 13.22
CA GLU A 53 -5.28 -15.66 12.18
C GLU A 53 -4.19 -15.73 11.11
N ALA A 54 -3.67 -14.58 10.66
CA ALA A 54 -2.57 -14.52 9.69
C ALA A 54 -1.29 -15.16 10.23
N THR A 55 -0.94 -14.91 11.50
CA THR A 55 0.21 -15.53 12.18
C THR A 55 0.00 -17.03 12.36
N ARG A 56 -1.17 -17.46 12.82
CA ARG A 56 -1.52 -18.87 13.01
C ARG A 56 -1.39 -19.69 11.73
N LEU A 57 -1.68 -19.07 10.58
CA LEU A 57 -1.59 -19.70 9.25
C LEU A 57 -0.24 -19.46 8.56
N GLY A 58 0.69 -18.71 9.15
CA GLY A 58 2.00 -18.41 8.55
C GLY A 58 1.95 -17.50 7.31
N LEU A 59 0.93 -16.64 7.21
CA LEU A 59 0.64 -15.83 6.03
C LEU A 59 1.21 -14.41 6.07
N MET A 60 1.63 -13.95 7.25
CA MET A 60 2.25 -12.66 7.47
C MET A 60 3.74 -12.73 7.11
N LYS A 61 4.06 -12.43 5.84
CA LYS A 61 5.43 -12.53 5.31
C LYS A 61 6.27 -11.29 5.61
N ASN A 62 5.64 -10.11 5.64
CA ASN A 62 6.28 -8.85 6.04
C ASN A 62 5.44 -8.20 7.13
N ASP A 63 5.90 -8.26 8.37
CA ASP A 63 5.26 -7.49 9.43
C ASP A 63 5.73 -6.03 9.36
N ASN A 64 5.03 -5.26 8.52
CA ASN A 64 5.40 -3.89 8.22
C ASN A 64 4.91 -2.89 9.29
N ALA A 65 4.39 -3.35 10.43
CA ALA A 65 3.94 -2.50 11.53
C ALA A 65 5.09 -2.18 12.49
N ASN A 66 4.95 -1.10 13.26
CA ASN A 66 5.95 -0.71 14.25
C ASN A 66 5.85 -1.63 15.48
N ASP A 67 6.97 -2.25 15.86
CA ASP A 67 7.07 -3.19 16.99
C ASP A 67 6.51 -2.63 18.31
N ASP A 68 6.73 -1.35 18.61
CA ASP A 68 6.25 -0.71 19.84
C ASP A 68 4.72 -0.57 19.84
N VAL A 69 4.12 -0.36 18.66
CA VAL A 69 2.65 -0.31 18.52
C VAL A 69 2.07 -1.71 18.70
N ILE A 70 2.72 -2.74 18.16
CA ILE A 70 2.32 -4.13 18.35
C ILE A 70 2.37 -4.48 19.84
N ALA A 71 3.47 -4.18 20.53
CA ALA A 71 3.66 -4.48 21.94
C ALA A 71 2.62 -3.81 22.85
N LYS A 72 2.16 -2.61 22.47
CA LYS A 72 1.11 -1.86 23.20
C LYS A 72 -0.31 -2.29 22.85
N THR A 73 -0.50 -3.07 21.79
CA THR A 73 -1.82 -3.51 21.38
C THR A 73 -2.21 -4.80 22.09
N SER A 74 -3.33 -4.77 22.83
CA SER A 74 -3.83 -5.95 23.56
C SER A 74 -3.98 -7.18 22.65
N GLN A 75 -3.77 -8.37 23.21
CA GLN A 75 -3.91 -9.63 22.46
C GLN A 75 -5.30 -9.77 21.85
N GLU A 76 -6.34 -9.24 22.50
CA GLU A 76 -7.70 -9.23 22.00
C GLU A 76 -7.83 -8.43 20.70
N HIS A 77 -7.22 -7.24 20.63
CA HIS A 77 -7.25 -6.39 19.45
C HIS A 77 -6.53 -7.00 18.24
N GLN A 78 -5.67 -8.00 18.46
CA GLN A 78 -5.02 -8.75 17.38
C GLN A 78 -5.95 -9.78 16.70
N ASN A 79 -7.14 -10.02 17.26
CA ASN A 79 -8.20 -10.85 16.65
C ASN A 79 -9.07 -10.10 15.63
N TYR A 80 -8.74 -8.85 15.29
CA TYR A 80 -9.53 -8.06 14.34
C TYR A 80 -8.72 -7.75 13.08
N ALA A 81 -9.34 -7.98 11.92
CA ALA A 81 -8.93 -7.38 10.66
C ALA A 81 -9.27 -5.89 10.69
N ARG A 82 -8.29 -5.04 10.41
CA ARG A 82 -8.40 -3.59 10.58
C ARG A 82 -8.44 -2.85 9.26
N LEU A 83 -9.38 -1.91 9.18
CA LEU A 83 -9.45 -0.92 8.12
C LEU A 83 -9.37 0.49 8.73
N TYR A 84 -9.00 1.46 7.91
CA TYR A 84 -8.96 2.87 8.27
C TYR A 84 -10.01 3.66 7.49
N PHE A 85 -10.52 4.73 8.09
CA PHE A 85 -11.44 5.65 7.42
C PHE A 85 -10.79 6.46 6.29
N ALA A 86 -9.47 6.63 6.31
CA ALA A 86 -8.73 7.36 5.29
C ALA A 86 -7.35 6.74 5.03
N PRO A 87 -6.79 6.90 3.82
CA PRO A 87 -5.42 6.50 3.51
C PRO A 87 -4.41 7.50 4.08
N SER A 88 -3.12 7.26 3.87
CA SER A 88 -2.03 8.11 4.35
C SER A 88 -2.08 8.31 5.87
N THR A 89 -2.32 7.21 6.59
CA THR A 89 -2.28 7.22 8.06
C THR A 89 -0.86 7.54 8.54
N PRO A 90 -0.68 7.98 9.80
CA PRO A 90 0.65 8.17 10.37
C PRO A 90 1.53 6.90 10.28
N THR A 91 0.92 5.71 10.38
CA THR A 91 1.63 4.43 10.17
C THR A 91 2.15 4.32 8.74
N GLN A 92 1.30 4.58 7.75
CA GLN A 92 1.71 4.60 6.35
C GLN A 92 2.83 5.63 6.10
N TYR A 93 2.71 6.84 6.65
CA TYR A 93 3.75 7.88 6.52
C TYR A 93 5.13 7.42 7.00
N ASN A 94 5.17 6.67 8.10
CA ASN A 94 6.42 6.17 8.67
C ASN A 94 7.00 4.99 7.89
N ASN A 95 6.15 4.17 7.25
CA ASN A 95 6.55 2.85 6.78
C ASN A 95 6.74 2.80 5.25
N GLU A 96 5.98 3.60 4.50
CA GLU A 96 5.88 3.51 3.04
C GLU A 96 7.19 3.83 2.30
N GLY A 97 7.55 3.00 1.31
CA GLY A 97 8.60 3.24 0.32
C GLY A 97 9.97 2.67 0.68
N PHE A 98 10.89 2.71 -0.29
CA PHE A 98 12.26 2.23 -0.10
C PHE A 98 13.02 3.23 0.75
N LYS A 99 13.11 2.95 2.04
CA LYS A 99 13.81 3.77 3.02
C LYS A 99 15.27 3.33 3.11
N PRO A 100 16.25 4.24 3.11
CA PRO A 100 17.62 3.87 3.42
C PRO A 100 17.67 3.20 4.79
N GLN A 101 18.47 2.14 4.93
CA GLN A 101 18.54 1.33 6.15
C GLN A 101 18.71 2.16 7.44
N SER A 102 19.53 3.22 7.40
CA SER A 102 19.77 4.12 8.53
C SER A 102 18.55 4.95 8.99
N THR A 103 17.48 4.99 8.19
CA THR A 103 16.25 5.75 8.47
C THR A 103 15.08 4.86 8.88
N ILE A 104 15.26 3.54 8.83
CA ILE A 104 14.26 2.58 9.28
C ILE A 104 14.32 2.54 10.81
N GLN A 105 13.18 2.76 11.45
CA GLN A 105 13.04 2.74 12.90
C GLN A 105 12.01 1.67 13.27
N HIS A 106 12.28 0.87 14.30
CA HIS A 106 11.37 -0.19 14.79
C HIS A 106 10.87 -1.13 13.69
N ASN A 107 11.77 -1.51 12.76
CA ASN A 107 11.49 -2.37 11.60
C ASN A 107 10.39 -1.87 10.65
N ALA A 108 9.94 -0.62 10.82
CA ALA A 108 8.81 -0.08 10.09
C ALA A 108 9.19 0.32 8.65
N HIS A 109 9.01 -0.65 7.73
CA HIS A 109 9.41 -0.55 6.33
C HIS A 109 8.46 -1.34 5.41
N CYS A 110 7.91 -0.66 4.41
CA CYS A 110 6.98 -1.19 3.41
C CYS A 110 7.45 -0.72 2.02
N PRO A 111 8.45 -1.39 1.42
CA PRO A 111 9.09 -0.93 0.19
C PRO A 111 8.11 -0.79 -0.98
N MET A 112 7.23 -1.79 -1.17
CA MET A 112 6.23 -1.85 -2.23
C MET A 112 4.82 -1.92 -1.64
N PRO A 113 4.19 -0.76 -1.38
CA PRO A 113 2.89 -0.69 -0.73
C PRO A 113 1.74 -1.05 -1.68
N ILE A 114 0.78 -1.80 -1.16
CA ILE A 114 -0.52 -2.09 -1.78
C ILE A 114 -1.61 -1.52 -0.88
N MET A 115 -2.59 -0.86 -1.49
CA MET A 115 -3.77 -0.36 -0.79
C MET A 115 -5.01 -1.13 -1.24
N PHE A 116 -5.63 -1.88 -0.34
CA PHE A 116 -6.95 -2.47 -0.55
C PHE A 116 -8.02 -1.46 -0.17
N ILE A 117 -9.02 -1.30 -1.04
CA ILE A 117 -10.06 -0.28 -0.89
C ILE A 117 -11.41 -0.97 -0.88
N PHE A 118 -12.09 -0.90 0.27
CA PHE A 118 -13.34 -1.60 0.54
C PHE A 118 -14.53 -0.64 0.51
N HIS A 119 -15.70 -1.16 0.16
CA HIS A 119 -16.94 -0.39 0.24
C HIS A 119 -17.32 -0.10 1.70
N PHE A 120 -17.40 1.18 2.07
CA PHE A 120 -17.77 1.61 3.42
C PHE A 120 -19.11 1.01 3.87
N SER A 121 -20.18 1.22 3.09
CA SER A 121 -21.51 0.75 3.48
C SER A 121 -21.59 -0.77 3.61
N ARG A 122 -20.97 -1.51 2.68
CA ARG A 122 -20.98 -2.99 2.72
C ARG A 122 -20.26 -3.53 3.95
N VAL A 123 -19.10 -2.97 4.29
CA VAL A 123 -18.36 -3.36 5.50
C VAL A 123 -19.19 -3.05 6.74
N PHE A 124 -19.75 -1.84 6.86
CA PHE A 124 -20.56 -1.49 8.04
C PHE A 124 -21.85 -2.29 8.16
N MET A 125 -22.33 -2.95 7.09
CA MET A 125 -23.47 -3.86 7.18
C MET A 125 -23.15 -5.17 7.92
N ILE A 126 -21.88 -5.56 8.04
CA ILE A 126 -21.45 -6.74 8.80
C ILE A 126 -21.96 -6.63 10.26
N GLU A 127 -22.41 -7.74 10.82
CA GLU A 127 -22.84 -7.83 12.21
C GLU A 127 -21.66 -7.76 13.17
N ASN A 128 -21.87 -7.21 14.36
CA ASN A 128 -20.85 -7.11 15.41
C ASN A 128 -19.57 -6.38 14.99
N ILE A 129 -19.67 -5.47 14.00
CA ILE A 129 -18.56 -4.62 13.62
C ILE A 129 -18.29 -3.60 14.74
N LYS A 130 -17.02 -3.36 15.04
CA LYS A 130 -16.60 -2.32 15.97
C LYS A 130 -15.82 -1.24 15.25
N PHE A 131 -15.76 -0.04 15.81
CA PHE A 131 -14.94 1.04 15.28
C PHE A 131 -14.48 1.96 16.40
N THR A 132 -13.40 2.70 16.16
CA THR A 132 -12.74 3.54 17.18
C THR A 132 -12.65 4.99 16.75
N ASP A 133 -12.55 5.90 17.73
CA ASP A 133 -12.25 7.32 17.51
C ASP A 133 -10.74 7.65 17.45
N GLY A 134 -9.89 6.62 17.54
CA GLY A 134 -8.45 6.76 17.45
C GLY A 134 -7.70 5.44 17.46
N ASN A 135 -6.39 5.52 17.67
CA ASN A 135 -5.48 4.38 17.61
C ASN A 135 -5.77 3.37 18.72
N LEU A 136 -5.93 2.08 18.39
CA LEU A 136 -6.15 1.03 19.40
C LEU A 136 -5.05 0.92 20.48
N ALA A 137 -3.84 1.39 20.21
CA ALA A 137 -2.74 1.42 21.19
C ALA A 137 -2.81 2.60 22.18
N THR A 138 -3.77 3.54 22.02
CA THR A 138 -3.95 4.70 22.91
C THR A 138 -5.22 4.61 23.75
N ASN A 139 -5.79 3.40 23.91
CA ASN A 139 -7.05 3.15 24.63
C ASN A 139 -8.22 4.05 24.14
N PRO A 140 -8.57 3.98 22.85
CA PRO A 140 -9.62 4.81 22.26
C PRO A 140 -11.00 4.34 22.72
N THR A 141 -12.03 5.13 22.44
CA THR A 141 -13.40 4.65 22.61
C THR A 141 -13.69 3.60 21.55
N ILE A 142 -14.20 2.44 21.96
CA ILE A 142 -14.67 1.39 21.04
C ILE A 142 -16.19 1.48 20.96
N TYR A 143 -16.71 1.69 19.77
CA TYR A 143 -18.14 1.75 19.48
C TYR A 143 -18.61 0.47 18.79
N GLU A 144 -19.82 0.03 19.13
CA GLU A 144 -20.48 -1.13 18.54
C GLU A 144 -21.83 -0.77 17.89
N ASN A 145 -22.42 0.35 18.30
CA ASN A 145 -23.66 0.83 17.70
C ASN A 145 -23.37 1.70 16.48
N ILE A 146 -24.00 1.39 15.35
CA ILE A 146 -23.81 2.12 14.10
C ILE A 146 -24.14 3.62 14.22
N SER A 147 -25.09 4.00 15.09
CA SER A 147 -25.44 5.41 15.30
C SER A 147 -24.29 6.23 15.87
N ASP A 148 -23.34 5.58 16.54
CA ASP A 148 -22.16 6.23 17.13
C ASP A 148 -21.14 6.68 16.09
N LEU A 149 -21.31 6.34 14.80
CA LEU A 149 -20.56 6.96 13.72
C LEU A 149 -20.67 8.51 13.76
N LYS A 150 -21.79 9.06 14.25
CA LYS A 150 -21.97 10.51 14.41
C LYS A 150 -21.09 11.13 15.50
N LYS A 151 -20.51 10.31 16.40
CA LYS A 151 -19.61 10.77 17.47
C LYS A 151 -18.16 10.95 16.99
N LEU A 152 -17.79 10.33 15.86
CA LEU A 152 -16.44 10.44 15.30
C LEU A 152 -16.23 11.83 14.70
N ASN A 153 -15.05 12.41 14.97
CA ASN A 153 -14.67 13.70 14.43
C ASN A 153 -14.02 13.56 13.04
N PHE A 154 -14.86 13.49 11.99
CA PHE A 154 -14.39 13.32 10.62
C PHE A 154 -13.54 14.50 10.10
N ASP A 155 -13.66 15.69 10.67
CA ASP A 155 -12.80 16.82 10.28
C ASP A 155 -11.36 16.54 10.65
N LEU A 156 -11.13 15.93 11.82
CA LEU A 156 -9.81 15.50 12.27
C LEU A 156 -9.32 14.25 11.53
N ILE A 157 -10.19 13.24 11.36
CA ILE A 157 -9.87 12.00 10.64
C ILE A 157 -9.41 12.31 9.21
N TYR A 158 -10.11 13.21 8.52
CA TYR A 158 -9.80 13.60 7.14
C TYR A 158 -8.88 14.81 7.02
N HIS A 159 -8.48 15.45 8.12
CA HIS A 159 -7.57 16.59 8.10
C HIS A 159 -6.30 16.27 7.32
N ARG A 160 -5.86 17.10 6.36
CA ARG A 160 -4.59 16.93 5.63
C ARG A 160 -3.78 18.23 5.47
N SER A 161 -4.26 19.33 6.03
CA SER A 161 -3.57 20.61 6.02
C SER A 161 -2.48 20.67 7.09
N TRP A 162 -1.68 21.74 7.07
CA TRP A 162 -0.78 22.08 8.16
C TRP A 162 -1.59 22.31 9.46
N PHE A 163 -1.00 21.96 10.59
CA PHE A 163 -1.54 22.19 11.92
C PHE A 163 -0.41 22.49 12.89
N PRO A 164 -0.66 23.24 13.96
CA PRO A 164 0.37 23.59 14.92
C PRO A 164 0.73 22.39 15.83
N PRO A 165 1.93 22.38 16.45
CA PRO A 165 2.43 21.24 17.22
C PRO A 165 1.52 20.75 18.35
N GLU A 166 0.78 21.64 18.99
CA GLU A 166 -0.16 21.36 20.08
C GLU A 166 -1.33 20.47 19.63
N ASP A 167 -1.81 20.62 18.40
CA ASP A 167 -2.91 19.82 17.85
C ASP A 167 -2.44 18.46 17.31
N LYS A 168 -1.12 18.26 17.21
CA LYS A 168 -0.52 17.10 16.57
C LYS A 168 -1.01 15.79 17.15
N ALA A 169 -1.01 15.65 18.48
CA ALA A 169 -1.40 14.41 19.13
C ALA A 169 -2.87 14.07 18.83
N MET A 170 -3.76 15.06 18.93
CA MET A 170 -5.19 14.90 18.68
C MET A 170 -5.47 14.53 17.22
N ILE A 171 -4.92 15.29 16.26
CA ILE A 171 -5.14 15.06 14.82
C ILE A 171 -4.57 13.72 14.38
N ILE A 172 -3.34 13.39 14.80
CA ILE A 172 -2.68 12.12 14.46
C ILE A 172 -3.48 10.95 15.02
N ASN A 173 -3.93 11.04 16.27
CA ASN A 173 -4.73 9.98 16.88
C ASN A 173 -6.07 9.79 16.14
N ALA A 174 -6.78 10.88 15.83
CA ALA A 174 -8.03 10.80 15.07
C ALA A 174 -7.82 10.15 13.67
N ARG A 175 -6.72 10.48 12.97
CA ARG A 175 -6.37 9.84 11.68
C ARG A 175 -6.11 8.33 11.80
N HIS A 176 -5.89 7.82 13.01
CA HIS A 176 -5.78 6.39 13.33
C HIS A 176 -7.10 5.77 13.81
N SER A 177 -8.24 6.41 13.59
CA SER A 177 -9.56 5.77 13.77
C SER A 177 -9.68 4.52 12.90
N GLU A 178 -10.09 3.41 13.50
CA GLU A 178 -10.09 2.08 12.90
C GLU A 178 -11.49 1.47 12.84
N ILE A 179 -11.69 0.57 11.89
CA ILE A 179 -12.84 -0.33 11.79
C ILE A 179 -12.32 -1.74 12.04
N LEU A 180 -13.00 -2.47 12.91
CA LEU A 180 -12.57 -3.76 13.43
C LEU A 180 -13.58 -4.83 13.02
N VAL A 181 -13.14 -5.73 12.14
CA VAL A 181 -13.89 -6.90 11.71
C VAL A 181 -13.28 -8.12 12.38
N LYS A 182 -14.05 -8.87 13.16
CA LYS A 182 -13.54 -10.00 13.92
C LYS A 182 -13.07 -11.12 12.97
N ASP A 183 -11.91 -11.70 13.29
CA ASP A 183 -11.24 -12.83 12.64
C ASP A 183 -10.81 -12.60 11.18
N LYS A 184 -11.74 -12.25 10.28
CA LYS A 184 -11.47 -12.00 8.87
C LYS A 184 -12.52 -11.13 8.18
N LEU A 185 -12.10 -10.41 7.15
CA LEU A 185 -12.96 -9.71 6.18
C LEU A 185 -12.79 -10.35 4.79
N PRO A 186 -13.81 -11.04 4.24
CA PRO A 186 -13.76 -11.56 2.87
C PRO A 186 -13.52 -10.45 1.84
N LEU A 187 -12.85 -10.78 0.73
CA LEU A 187 -12.68 -9.84 -0.39
C LEU A 187 -13.91 -9.79 -1.29
N GLU A 188 -14.56 -10.94 -1.50
CA GLU A 188 -15.77 -11.04 -2.31
C GLU A 188 -16.85 -10.12 -1.76
N ASN A 189 -17.54 -9.38 -2.64
CA ASN A 189 -18.55 -8.38 -2.31
C ASN A 189 -18.09 -7.17 -1.47
N PHE A 190 -16.94 -7.18 -0.79
CA PHE A 190 -16.47 -6.05 0.01
C PHE A 190 -15.39 -5.21 -0.71
N LEU A 191 -14.46 -5.86 -1.41
CA LEU A 191 -13.36 -5.21 -2.11
C LEU A 191 -13.85 -4.46 -3.35
N LYS A 192 -13.65 -3.15 -3.38
CA LYS A 192 -13.93 -2.32 -4.56
C LYS A 192 -12.78 -2.39 -5.55
N LEU A 193 -11.58 -2.05 -5.11
CA LEU A 193 -10.38 -2.00 -5.96
C LEU A 193 -9.11 -2.12 -5.13
N ILE A 194 -7.99 -2.33 -5.82
CA ILE A 194 -6.64 -2.37 -5.27
C ILE A 194 -5.85 -1.24 -5.92
N ALA A 195 -5.13 -0.46 -5.14
CA ALA A 195 -4.27 0.61 -5.65
C ALA A 195 -2.78 0.29 -5.45
N VAL A 196 -1.98 0.75 -6.41
CA VAL A 196 -0.51 0.73 -6.42
C VAL A 196 0.03 2.12 -6.78
N ARG A 197 1.30 2.41 -6.51
CA ARG A 197 1.87 3.75 -6.75
C ARG A 197 2.26 4.00 -8.19
N SER A 198 2.68 2.96 -8.91
CA SER A 198 3.34 3.10 -10.21
C SER A 198 3.04 1.97 -11.20
N GLU A 199 3.40 2.19 -12.47
CA GLU A 199 3.32 1.16 -13.52
C GLU A 199 4.21 -0.03 -13.15
N ALA A 200 5.43 0.24 -12.70
CA ALA A 200 6.40 -0.78 -12.30
C ALA A 200 5.89 -1.66 -11.14
N GLU A 201 5.22 -1.07 -10.14
CA GLU A 201 4.61 -1.84 -9.06
C GLU A 201 3.42 -2.66 -9.53
N LYS A 202 2.57 -2.12 -10.42
CA LYS A 202 1.46 -2.85 -11.03
C LYS A 202 1.97 -4.09 -11.76
N GLU A 203 2.97 -3.92 -12.61
CA GLU A 203 3.57 -5.00 -13.38
C GLU A 203 4.18 -6.07 -12.47
N THR A 204 4.93 -5.65 -11.46
CA THR A 204 5.53 -6.57 -10.49
C THR A 204 4.48 -7.36 -9.72
N PHE A 205 3.42 -6.69 -9.27
CA PHE A 205 2.32 -7.34 -8.55
C PHE A 205 1.59 -8.35 -9.42
N LEU A 206 1.30 -8.00 -10.68
CA LEU A 206 0.71 -8.92 -11.65
C LEU A 206 1.65 -10.10 -11.95
N TYR A 207 2.95 -9.85 -12.13
CA TYR A 207 3.96 -10.87 -12.40
C TYR A 207 4.02 -11.92 -11.30
N GLN A 208 4.02 -11.49 -10.03
CA GLN A 208 4.06 -12.40 -8.88
C GLN A 208 2.72 -13.10 -8.61
N MET A 209 1.62 -12.61 -9.18
CA MET A 209 0.29 -13.17 -8.99
C MET A 209 0.08 -14.43 -9.84
N PRO A 210 -0.39 -15.55 -9.25
CA PRO A 210 -0.85 -16.72 -9.98
C PRO A 210 -1.88 -16.37 -11.07
N SER A 211 -1.86 -17.09 -12.20
CA SER A 211 -2.72 -16.80 -13.36
C SER A 211 -4.21 -16.74 -13.03
N HIS A 212 -4.70 -17.64 -12.17
CA HIS A 212 -6.11 -17.66 -11.75
C HIS A 212 -6.50 -16.42 -10.93
N LEU A 213 -5.65 -15.96 -10.01
CA LEU A 213 -5.88 -14.71 -9.27
C LEU A 213 -5.78 -13.49 -10.19
N ARG A 214 -4.84 -13.51 -11.14
CA ARG A 214 -4.68 -12.44 -12.13
C ARG A 214 -5.97 -12.25 -12.93
N ALA A 215 -6.60 -13.34 -13.39
CA ALA A 215 -7.87 -13.28 -14.10
C ALA A 215 -9.01 -12.64 -13.26
N ILE A 216 -8.97 -12.79 -11.93
CA ILE A 216 -9.99 -12.24 -11.02
C ILE A 216 -9.72 -10.76 -10.69
N TYR A 217 -8.45 -10.41 -10.46
CA TYR A 217 -8.09 -9.14 -9.81
C TYR A 217 -7.42 -8.11 -10.73
N GLN A 218 -6.91 -8.48 -11.91
CA GLN A 218 -6.15 -7.54 -12.76
C GLN A 218 -6.93 -6.26 -13.11
N ASP A 219 -8.23 -6.39 -13.37
CA ASP A 219 -9.12 -5.27 -13.72
C ASP A 219 -9.56 -4.46 -12.50
N LYS A 220 -9.19 -4.91 -11.30
CA LYS A 220 -9.38 -4.17 -10.04
C LYS A 220 -8.12 -3.43 -9.60
N ILE A 221 -6.99 -3.56 -10.29
CA ILE A 221 -5.72 -2.94 -9.91
C ILE A 221 -5.53 -1.62 -10.67
N TYR A 222 -5.49 -0.52 -9.93
CA TYR A 222 -5.35 0.83 -10.46
C TYR A 222 -4.08 1.52 -9.95
N ILE A 223 -3.44 2.29 -10.82
CA ILE A 223 -2.30 3.13 -10.45
C ILE A 223 -2.87 4.44 -9.92
N GLN A 224 -2.60 4.75 -8.65
CA GLN A 224 -3.05 5.96 -7.94
C GLN A 224 -4.42 6.51 -8.39
N PRO A 225 -5.53 5.77 -8.17
CA PRO A 225 -6.84 6.15 -8.69
C PRO A 225 -7.37 7.49 -8.13
N ARG A 226 -6.77 7.98 -7.04
CA ARG A 226 -6.95 9.33 -6.48
C ARG A 226 -5.65 9.85 -5.87
N PRO A 227 -5.47 11.18 -5.78
CA PRO A 227 -4.40 11.78 -4.99
C PRO A 227 -4.46 11.36 -3.51
N MET A 228 -3.30 11.41 -2.83
CA MET A 228 -3.17 11.17 -1.38
C MET A 228 -3.55 9.76 -0.89
N ILE A 229 -3.66 8.77 -1.80
CA ILE A 229 -3.73 7.36 -1.39
C ILE A 229 -2.38 6.88 -0.84
N PHE A 230 -1.30 7.35 -1.46
CA PHE A 230 0.08 7.08 -1.07
C PHE A 230 0.78 8.37 -0.67
N VAL A 231 1.76 8.23 0.22
CA VAL A 231 2.53 9.34 0.78
C VAL A 231 3.63 9.77 -0.19
N ASN A 232 4.27 8.83 -0.88
CA ASN A 232 5.29 9.08 -1.92
C ASN A 232 6.49 9.92 -1.43
N ASN A 233 6.99 9.69 -0.22
CA ASN A 233 8.15 10.44 0.30
C ASN A 233 9.50 9.87 -0.13
N TRP A 234 9.55 8.61 -0.54
CA TRP A 234 10.78 7.85 -0.72
C TRP A 234 10.95 7.36 -2.15
N LEU A 235 12.16 6.88 -2.45
CA LEU A 235 12.52 6.34 -3.76
C LEU A 235 11.62 5.15 -4.11
N TYR A 236 11.22 5.02 -5.37
CA TYR A 236 10.68 3.77 -5.94
C TYR A 236 10.82 3.77 -7.47
N VAL A 237 10.66 2.60 -8.09
CA VAL A 237 10.64 2.48 -9.54
C VAL A 237 9.26 2.93 -10.04
N TYR A 238 9.21 3.95 -10.89
CA TYR A 238 7.97 4.46 -11.44
C TYR A 238 7.51 3.65 -12.66
N LYS A 239 8.42 3.47 -13.62
CA LYS A 239 8.13 2.78 -14.88
C LYS A 239 9.39 2.13 -15.41
N VAL A 240 9.23 1.00 -16.10
CA VAL A 240 10.31 0.34 -16.83
C VAL A 240 9.87 0.04 -18.25
N SER A 241 10.75 0.30 -19.22
CA SER A 241 10.51 -0.03 -20.62
C SER A 241 11.83 -0.31 -21.34
N ILE A 242 11.74 -0.96 -22.50
CA ILE A 242 12.88 -1.15 -23.40
C ILE A 242 12.53 -0.52 -24.75
N ILE A 243 13.36 0.42 -25.21
CA ILE A 243 13.21 1.12 -26.48
C ILE A 243 14.55 1.07 -27.18
N ASP A 244 14.59 0.59 -28.43
CA ASP A 244 15.80 0.48 -29.25
C ASP A 244 16.99 -0.17 -28.51
N ASN A 245 16.72 -1.29 -27.82
CA ASN A 245 17.70 -2.01 -27.01
C ASN A 245 18.28 -1.21 -25.82
N ILE A 246 17.61 -0.15 -25.40
CA ILE A 246 17.95 0.63 -24.22
C ILE A 246 16.90 0.36 -23.16
N LEU A 247 17.35 -0.13 -22.00
CA LEU A 247 16.54 -0.23 -20.80
C LEU A 247 16.37 1.16 -20.20
N HIS A 248 15.12 1.61 -20.15
CA HIS A 248 14.68 2.86 -19.55
C HIS A 248 14.06 2.55 -18.19
N ILE A 249 14.65 3.08 -17.12
CA ILE A 249 14.11 2.98 -15.76
C ILE A 249 13.80 4.39 -15.28
N GLU A 250 12.51 4.65 -15.10
CA GLU A 250 12.01 5.88 -14.52
C GLU A 250 11.86 5.71 -13.01
N TRP A 251 12.37 6.67 -12.25
CA TRP A 251 12.39 6.70 -10.81
C TRP A 251 11.46 7.79 -10.30
N HIS A 252 10.73 7.47 -9.24
CA HIS A 252 10.19 8.50 -8.36
C HIS A 252 11.24 8.86 -7.31
N GLY A 253 11.70 10.11 -7.30
CA GLY A 253 12.71 10.57 -6.34
C GLY A 253 12.17 10.76 -4.92
N CYS A 254 13.05 10.79 -3.93
CA CYS A 254 12.68 11.15 -2.57
C CYS A 254 12.22 12.60 -2.48
N GLN A 255 11.24 12.88 -1.63
CA GLN A 255 10.81 14.23 -1.31
C GLN A 255 11.92 15.02 -0.59
N ASP A 256 12.68 14.35 0.28
CA ASP A 256 13.84 14.90 0.97
C ASP A 256 15.12 14.26 0.41
N TYR A 257 15.73 14.94 -0.56
CA TYR A 257 16.91 14.45 -1.27
C TYR A 257 18.09 14.15 -0.32
N ALA A 258 18.30 14.97 0.72
CA ALA A 258 19.43 14.82 1.64
C ALA A 258 19.36 13.52 2.47
N LYS A 259 18.16 12.99 2.70
CA LYS A 259 17.97 11.70 3.36
C LYS A 259 18.33 10.51 2.48
N CYS A 260 18.39 10.69 1.17
CA CYS A 260 18.46 9.61 0.19
C CYS A 260 19.75 9.57 -0.63
N GLN A 261 20.41 10.73 -0.80
CA GLN A 261 21.62 10.85 -1.59
C GLN A 261 22.71 9.87 -1.13
N ASP A 262 23.19 9.06 -2.08
CA ASP A 262 24.28 8.09 -1.91
C ASP A 262 24.06 7.09 -0.76
N ARG A 263 22.79 6.79 -0.44
CA ARG A 263 22.42 5.92 0.69
C ARG A 263 21.87 4.55 0.31
N TYR A 264 21.72 4.26 -0.97
CA TYR A 264 21.18 2.96 -1.42
C TYR A 264 22.25 2.07 -2.06
N SER A 265 22.00 0.77 -2.04
CA SER A 265 22.60 -0.22 -2.95
C SER A 265 21.58 -0.59 -4.02
N LEU A 266 21.97 -0.46 -5.29
CA LEU A 266 21.15 -0.84 -6.44
C LEU A 266 21.73 -2.08 -7.10
N LYS A 267 20.88 -3.09 -7.31
CA LYS A 267 21.20 -4.25 -8.12
C LYS A 267 20.16 -4.42 -9.22
N ILE A 268 20.61 -4.54 -10.46
CA ILE A 268 19.75 -4.83 -11.61
C ILE A 268 20.22 -6.12 -12.23
N PHE A 269 19.30 -7.05 -12.47
CA PHE A 269 19.54 -8.30 -13.17
C PHE A 269 18.70 -8.34 -14.45
N VAL A 270 19.35 -8.61 -15.57
CA VAL A 270 18.71 -8.85 -16.87
C VAL A 270 19.01 -10.28 -17.25
N LYS A 271 17.98 -11.10 -17.38
CA LYS A 271 18.09 -12.49 -17.82
C LYS A 271 17.44 -12.63 -19.20
N ASN A 272 18.19 -13.17 -20.16
CA ASN A 272 17.63 -13.57 -21.44
C ASN A 272 16.78 -14.83 -21.22
N SER A 273 15.50 -14.78 -21.61
CA SER A 273 14.55 -15.87 -21.35
C SER A 273 14.83 -17.11 -22.21
N SER A 274 15.42 -16.94 -23.39
CA SER A 274 15.73 -18.00 -24.34
C SER A 274 17.03 -18.73 -23.99
N THR A 275 18.09 -17.97 -23.68
CA THR A 275 19.43 -18.53 -23.41
C THR A 275 19.70 -18.77 -21.93
N GLY A 276 18.93 -18.15 -21.04
CA GLY A 276 19.15 -18.17 -19.60
C GLY A 276 20.35 -17.32 -19.13
N VAL A 277 21.08 -16.65 -20.05
CA VAL A 277 22.22 -15.80 -19.71
C VAL A 277 21.77 -14.62 -18.86
N ILE A 278 22.50 -14.35 -17.77
CA ILE A 278 22.22 -13.27 -16.83
C ILE A 278 23.34 -12.23 -16.88
N LYS A 279 22.97 -10.97 -17.02
CA LYS A 279 23.86 -9.82 -16.77
C LYS A 279 23.37 -9.05 -15.54
N SER A 280 24.31 -8.50 -14.79
CA SER A 280 23.99 -7.68 -13.63
C SER A 280 24.75 -6.36 -13.62
N LEU A 281 24.11 -5.35 -13.02
CA LEU A 281 24.70 -4.07 -12.67
C LEU A 281 24.55 -3.89 -11.17
N ASN A 282 25.64 -3.56 -10.49
CA ASN A 282 25.65 -3.26 -9.06
C ASN A 282 26.19 -1.85 -8.84
N LYS A 283 25.51 -1.07 -8.00
CA LYS A 283 25.99 0.24 -7.52
C LYS A 283 25.83 0.27 -6.00
N ASN A 284 26.86 0.75 -5.32
CA ASN A 284 26.85 1.01 -3.88
C ASN A 284 26.90 2.51 -3.65
N SER A 285 26.43 2.97 -2.49
CA SER A 285 26.34 4.39 -2.15
C SER A 285 25.71 5.19 -3.29
N TRP A 286 24.53 4.74 -3.72
CA TRP A 286 23.88 5.17 -4.95
C TRP A 286 22.58 5.94 -4.68
N TYR A 287 22.29 6.88 -5.58
CA TYR A 287 20.99 7.50 -5.78
C TYR A 287 20.85 7.91 -7.27
N PRO A 288 19.65 7.92 -7.88
CA PRO A 288 19.51 8.34 -9.27
C PRO A 288 19.81 9.84 -9.43
N GLN A 289 20.75 10.19 -10.31
CA GLN A 289 21.07 11.59 -10.63
C GLN A 289 19.94 12.32 -11.36
N ASN A 290 19.16 11.57 -12.15
CA ASN A 290 17.99 12.05 -12.88
C ASN A 290 16.86 11.04 -12.72
N ASN A 291 15.62 11.47 -12.91
CA ASN A 291 14.46 10.57 -12.85
C ASN A 291 14.53 9.46 -13.91
N LEU A 292 15.26 9.64 -15.02
CA LEU A 292 15.43 8.62 -16.05
C LEU A 292 16.85 8.07 -16.05
N MET A 293 16.99 6.77 -15.84
CA MET A 293 18.22 6.01 -16.06
C MET A 293 18.11 5.22 -17.36
N LYS A 294 19.16 5.30 -18.19
CA LYS A 294 19.26 4.56 -19.45
C LYS A 294 20.43 3.59 -19.41
N ILE A 295 20.19 2.33 -19.79
CA ILE A 295 21.22 1.29 -19.85
C ILE A 295 21.13 0.61 -21.22
N ARG A 296 22.20 0.68 -22.01
CA ARG A 296 22.25 -0.04 -23.29
C ARG A 296 22.40 -1.53 -23.03
N LEU A 297 21.49 -2.33 -23.57
CA LEU A 297 21.58 -3.78 -23.54
C LEU A 297 22.61 -4.26 -24.57
N SER A 298 23.30 -5.35 -24.27
CA SER A 298 24.22 -5.98 -25.21
C SER A 298 23.47 -6.82 -26.26
N GLU A 299 24.10 -7.03 -27.42
CA GLU A 299 23.54 -7.74 -28.59
C GLU A 299 22.73 -9.01 -28.26
N GLY A 300 23.23 -9.88 -27.38
CA GLY A 300 22.53 -11.10 -26.95
C GLY A 300 21.25 -10.89 -26.12
N PHE A 301 20.68 -9.68 -26.08
CA PHE A 301 19.42 -9.34 -25.40
C PHE A 301 18.50 -8.49 -26.30
N TRP A 302 18.84 -8.33 -27.59
CA TRP A 302 18.13 -7.43 -28.51
C TRP A 302 16.83 -8.02 -29.08
N ASP A 303 16.80 -9.32 -29.34
CA ASP A 303 15.67 -9.97 -30.04
C ASP A 303 14.90 -10.97 -29.16
N ASP A 304 15.09 -10.90 -27.84
CA ASP A 304 14.54 -11.85 -26.88
C ASP A 304 13.63 -11.19 -25.83
N PHE A 305 12.75 -12.00 -25.24
CA PHE A 305 12.11 -11.65 -23.97
C PHE A 305 13.16 -11.60 -22.86
N VAL A 306 13.17 -10.54 -22.07
CA VAL A 306 14.09 -10.40 -20.95
C VAL A 306 13.32 -10.39 -19.63
N GLU A 307 13.72 -11.26 -18.70
CA GLU A 307 13.28 -11.17 -17.31
C GLU A 307 14.18 -10.15 -16.61
N LEU A 308 13.57 -9.05 -16.16
CA LEU A 308 14.25 -7.98 -15.45
C LEU A 308 13.91 -8.06 -13.97
N SER A 309 14.90 -7.87 -13.10
CA SER A 309 14.69 -7.68 -11.65
C SER A 309 15.54 -6.53 -11.13
N ILE A 310 14.93 -5.62 -10.38
CA ILE A 310 15.59 -4.46 -9.76
C ILE A 310 15.44 -4.60 -8.26
N PHE A 311 16.55 -4.47 -7.54
CA PHE A 311 16.59 -4.49 -6.07
C PHE A 311 17.23 -3.21 -5.53
N ILE A 312 16.63 -2.66 -4.48
CA ILE A 312 17.08 -1.47 -3.76
C ILE A 312 17.28 -1.87 -2.30
N ASP A 313 18.51 -1.77 -1.79
CA ASP A 313 18.91 -2.26 -0.46
C ASP A 313 18.48 -3.72 -0.21
N GLY A 314 18.54 -4.56 -1.25
CA GLY A 314 18.13 -5.96 -1.20
C GLY A 314 16.62 -6.20 -1.29
N ASN A 315 15.79 -5.15 -1.24
CA ASN A 315 14.34 -5.26 -1.40
C ASN A 315 13.97 -5.24 -2.89
N LEU A 316 13.03 -6.09 -3.31
CA LEU A 316 12.53 -6.11 -4.68
C LEU A 316 11.82 -4.78 -5.00
N GLY A 317 12.27 -4.07 -6.04
CA GLY A 317 11.66 -2.84 -6.53
C GLY A 317 10.97 -2.96 -7.88
N TYR A 318 11.35 -3.96 -8.68
CA TYR A 318 10.67 -4.30 -9.91
C TYR A 318 10.96 -5.74 -10.32
N LYS A 319 9.98 -6.44 -10.86
CA LYS A 319 10.18 -7.70 -11.57
C LYS A 319 9.14 -7.94 -12.66
N ASN A 320 9.58 -8.18 -13.88
CA ASN A 320 8.69 -8.58 -14.98
C ASN A 320 9.48 -9.26 -16.11
N VAL A 321 8.76 -9.88 -17.04
CA VAL A 321 9.28 -10.26 -18.37
C VAL A 321 8.84 -9.21 -19.37
N ILE A 322 9.81 -8.57 -20.02
CA ILE A 322 9.57 -7.48 -20.98
C ILE A 322 9.98 -7.97 -22.36
N ALA A 323 9.10 -7.77 -23.36
CA ALA A 323 9.48 -7.93 -24.75
C ALA A 323 10.37 -6.76 -25.16
N ASN A 324 11.53 -7.04 -25.76
CA ASN A 324 12.22 -6.01 -26.49
C ASN A 324 11.42 -5.80 -27.79
N ASN A 325 10.79 -4.63 -27.94
CA ASN A 325 9.99 -4.38 -29.13
C ASN A 325 10.92 -4.46 -30.35
N LEU A 326 10.66 -5.47 -31.20
CA LEU A 326 11.22 -5.53 -32.54
C LEU A 326 10.85 -4.22 -33.25
N LYS A 327 11.85 -3.58 -33.85
CA LYS A 327 11.71 -2.38 -34.67
C LYS A 327 10.41 -2.45 -35.49
N VAL A 328 9.55 -1.43 -35.35
CA VAL A 328 8.45 -1.20 -36.30
C VAL A 328 9.03 -0.92 -37.67
#